data_AF-A0A1E4CQ90-F1
#
_entry.id   AF-A0A1E4CQ90-F1
#
_cell.length_a   1.000
_cell.length_b   1.000
_cell.length_c   1.000
_cell.angle_alpha   90.00
_cell.angle_beta   90.00
_cell.angle_gamma   90.00
#
_symmetry.space_group_name_H-M   'P 1'
#
loop_
_entity.id
_entity.type
_entity.pdbx_description
1 polymer ?
#
loop_
_entity_poly.entity_id
_entity_poly.type
_entity_poly.pdbx_seq_one_letter_code
_entity_poly.pdbx_strand_id
1 'polypeptide(L)'
;MLKAALDRDIQNRPFEKSIKQFGEIVMSEPALLAKLDETRDADSFIAAYCKLAAERGIHFTTDNMKVAVQEQKQGSNWILPKAVLSMVRERF
;
A
#
# COMPACT_ATOMS: atom_id res chain seq x y z
N MET A 1 -8.35 -30.81 -4.51
CA MET A 1 -7.66 -29.75 -5.28
C MET A 1 -7.92 -28.32 -4.76
N LEU A 2 -8.95 -28.05 -3.94
CA LEU A 2 -9.17 -26.70 -3.36
C LEU A 2 -8.09 -26.24 -2.37
N LYS A 3 -7.49 -27.17 -1.61
CA LYS A 3 -6.50 -26.82 -0.57
C LYS A 3 -5.20 -26.22 -1.17
N ALA A 4 -4.78 -26.71 -2.34
CA ALA A 4 -3.59 -26.23 -3.03
C ALA A 4 -3.78 -24.86 -3.71
N ALA A 5 -5.01 -24.51 -4.10
CA ALA A 5 -5.34 -23.18 -4.62
C ALA A 5 -5.37 -22.14 -3.48
N LEU A 6 -5.93 -22.54 -2.32
CA LEU A 6 -5.99 -21.69 -1.13
C LEU A 6 -4.60 -21.47 -0.51
N ASP A 7 -3.74 -22.51 -0.45
CA ASP A 7 -2.34 -22.38 -0.03
C ASP A 7 -1.51 -21.56 -1.03
N ARG A 8 -1.83 -21.62 -2.34
CA ARG A 8 -1.25 -20.71 -3.34
C ARG A 8 -1.66 -19.26 -3.11
N ASP A 9 -2.92 -18.98 -2.78
CA ASP A 9 -3.37 -17.61 -2.48
C ASP A 9 -2.71 -17.03 -1.23
N ILE A 10 -2.49 -17.86 -0.20
CA ILE A 10 -1.73 -17.48 1.00
C ILE A 10 -0.24 -17.23 0.67
N GLN A 11 0.33 -17.95 -0.31
CA GLN A 11 1.67 -17.69 -0.85
C GLN A 11 1.73 -16.57 -1.92
N ASN A 12 0.59 -16.13 -2.48
CA ASN A 12 0.50 -15.21 -3.63
C ASN A 12 0.25 -13.74 -3.26
N ARG A 13 0.34 -13.38 -1.97
CA ARG A 13 0.19 -11.98 -1.53
C ARG A 13 1.48 -11.36 -0.94
N PRO A 14 2.67 -11.54 -1.55
CA PRO A 14 3.92 -10.95 -1.04
C PRO A 14 3.89 -9.41 -1.01
N PHE A 15 2.98 -8.81 -1.77
CA PHE A 15 2.77 -7.38 -1.80
C PHE A 15 2.31 -6.84 -0.44
N GLU A 16 1.59 -7.61 0.37
CA GLU A 16 1.07 -7.12 1.66
C GLU A 16 2.20 -6.83 2.65
N LYS A 17 3.16 -7.76 2.73
CA LYS A 17 4.36 -7.58 3.53
C LYS A 17 5.16 -6.37 3.05
N SER A 18 5.27 -6.21 1.74
CA SER A 18 5.99 -5.11 1.11
C SER A 18 5.33 -3.75 1.37
N ILE A 19 4.00 -3.66 1.21
CA ILE A 19 3.19 -2.47 1.51
C ILE A 19 3.29 -2.13 2.99
N LYS A 20 3.16 -3.13 3.88
CA LYS A 20 3.27 -2.91 5.33
C LYS A 20 4.66 -2.40 5.72
N GLN A 21 5.72 -3.04 5.21
CA GLN A 21 7.10 -2.62 5.44
C GLN A 21 7.33 -1.18 4.98
N PHE A 22 6.85 -0.81 3.79
CA PHE A 22 6.99 0.55 3.32
C PHE A 22 6.13 1.55 4.11
N GLY A 23 4.94 1.14 4.56
CA GLY A 23 4.12 1.91 5.47
C GLY A 23 4.84 2.26 6.78
N GLU A 24 5.55 1.30 7.38
CA GLU A 24 6.36 1.53 8.59
C GLU A 24 7.50 2.52 8.34
N ILE A 25 8.14 2.46 7.16
CA ILE A 25 9.18 3.41 6.74
C ILE A 25 8.60 4.82 6.57
N VAL A 26 7.47 4.95 5.88
CA VAL A 26 6.78 6.23 5.67
C VAL A 26 6.42 6.88 7.01
N MET A 27 5.99 6.10 8.00
CA MET A 27 5.69 6.61 9.35
C MET A 27 6.94 7.02 10.13
N SER A 28 8.10 6.45 9.80
CA SER A 28 9.38 6.73 10.46
C SER A 28 10.15 7.88 9.79
N GLU A 29 9.80 8.25 8.55
CA GLU A 29 10.42 9.31 7.77
C GLU A 29 9.40 10.40 7.40
N PRO A 30 9.27 11.50 8.19
CA PRO A 30 8.29 12.56 7.93
C PRO A 30 8.40 13.21 6.54
N ALA A 31 9.61 13.24 5.97
CA ALA A 31 9.85 13.74 4.62
C ALA A 31 9.12 12.93 3.53
N LEU A 32 8.89 11.63 3.75
CA LEU A 32 8.13 10.80 2.81
C LEU A 32 6.64 11.09 2.90
N LEU A 33 6.10 11.30 4.10
CA LEU A 33 4.72 11.72 4.29
C LEU A 33 4.45 13.05 3.59
N ALA A 34 5.36 14.03 3.72
CA ALA A 34 5.22 15.32 3.03
C ALA A 34 5.17 15.16 1.50
N LYS A 35 6.06 14.35 0.92
CA LYS A 35 6.06 14.06 -0.52
C LYS A 35 4.77 13.38 -1.00
N LEU A 36 4.21 12.49 -0.19
CA LEU A 36 2.94 11.84 -0.50
C LEU A 36 1.76 12.82 -0.41
N ASP A 37 1.81 13.76 0.52
CA ASP A 37 0.76 14.75 0.71
C ASP A 37 0.69 15.77 -0.44
N GLU A 38 1.81 16.06 -1.10
CA GLU A 38 1.87 16.91 -2.30
C GLU A 38 1.07 16.34 -3.50
N THR A 39 0.67 15.06 -3.45
CA THR A 39 -0.11 14.43 -4.52
C THR A 39 -1.56 14.91 -4.52
N ARG A 40 -2.11 15.16 -5.70
CA ARG A 40 -3.44 15.81 -5.87
C ARG A 40 -4.61 14.84 -5.95
N ASP A 41 -4.35 13.62 -6.38
CA ASP A 41 -5.38 12.62 -6.67
C ASP A 41 -4.92 11.20 -6.31
N ALA A 42 -5.90 10.30 -6.32
CA ALA A 42 -5.78 8.89 -6.03
C ALA A 42 -4.67 8.16 -6.81
N ASP A 43 -4.65 8.32 -8.13
CA ASP A 43 -3.71 7.61 -8.99
C ASP A 43 -2.31 8.20 -8.87
N SER A 44 -2.19 9.53 -8.75
CA SER A 44 -0.93 10.21 -8.44
C SER A 44 -0.34 9.77 -7.10
N PHE A 45 -1.18 9.61 -6.07
CA PHE A 45 -0.77 9.08 -4.76
C PHE A 45 -0.22 7.66 -4.88
N ILE A 46 -0.98 6.75 -5.52
CA ILE A 46 -0.56 5.35 -5.69
C ILE A 46 0.76 5.26 -6.47
N ALA A 47 0.90 6.05 -7.55
CA ALA A 47 2.12 6.07 -8.35
C ALA A 47 3.33 6.58 -7.54
N ALA A 48 3.15 7.66 -6.77
CA ALA A 48 4.19 8.19 -5.89
C ALA A 48 4.59 7.18 -4.80
N TYR A 49 3.61 6.52 -4.20
CA TYR A 49 3.81 5.50 -3.16
C TYR A 49 4.61 4.31 -3.69
N CYS A 50 4.25 3.78 -4.86
CA CYS A 50 4.99 2.70 -5.51
C CYS A 50 6.42 3.14 -5.89
N LYS A 51 6.59 4.36 -6.40
CA LYS A 51 7.91 4.89 -6.77
C LYS A 51 8.84 5.02 -5.57
N LEU A 52 8.37 5.63 -4.48
CA LEU A 52 9.16 5.83 -3.26
C LEU A 52 9.52 4.50 -2.58
N ALA A 53 8.65 3.49 -2.69
CA ALA A 53 8.95 2.13 -2.26
C ALA A 53 10.04 1.50 -3.13
N ALA A 54 9.94 1.62 -4.45
CA ALA A 54 10.92 1.05 -5.39
C ALA A 54 12.31 1.68 -5.23
N GLU A 55 12.40 2.97 -4.93
CA GLU A 55 13.67 3.65 -4.58
C GLU A 55 14.37 3.03 -3.35
N ARG A 56 13.64 2.30 -2.52
CA ARG A 56 14.13 1.58 -1.33
C ARG A 56 14.24 0.06 -1.54
N GLY A 57 14.10 -0.41 -2.78
CA GLY A 57 14.12 -1.83 -3.12
C GLY A 57 12.88 -2.61 -2.67
N ILE A 58 11.79 -1.91 -2.33
CA ILE A 58 10.51 -2.52 -1.97
C ILE A 58 9.60 -2.47 -3.19
N HIS A 59 9.13 -3.63 -3.65
CA HIS A 59 8.41 -3.74 -4.91
C HIS A 59 6.98 -4.24 -4.72
N PHE A 60 6.03 -3.44 -5.20
CA PHE A 60 4.64 -3.81 -5.39
C PHE A 60 4.06 -2.95 -6.52
N THR A 61 2.95 -3.40 -7.11
CA THR A 61 2.32 -2.70 -8.25
C THR A 61 1.23 -1.74 -7.78
N THR A 62 0.78 -0.88 -8.70
CA THR A 62 -0.37 0.00 -8.48
C THR A 62 -1.66 -0.79 -8.20
N ASP A 63 -1.86 -1.93 -8.88
CA ASP A 63 -3.00 -2.82 -8.64
C ASP A 63 -2.96 -3.41 -7.22
N ASN A 64 -1.78 -3.80 -6.73
CA ASN A 64 -1.62 -4.29 -5.35
C ASN A 64 -2.03 -3.21 -4.33
N MET A 65 -1.70 -1.94 -4.60
CA MET A 65 -2.13 -0.82 -3.77
C MET A 65 -3.64 -0.58 -3.84
N LYS A 66 -4.25 -0.69 -5.02
CA LYS A 66 -5.72 -0.57 -5.17
C LYS A 66 -6.45 -1.64 -4.37
N VAL A 67 -5.97 -2.89 -4.41
CA VAL A 67 -6.48 -4.00 -3.58
C VAL A 67 -6.38 -3.66 -2.10
N ALA A 68 -5.19 -3.25 -1.63
CA ALA A 68 -4.96 -2.90 -0.22
C ALA A 68 -5.90 -1.78 0.27
N VAL A 69 -6.05 -0.71 -0.54
CA VAL A 69 -6.95 0.40 -0.24
C VAL A 69 -8.41 -0.07 -0.16
N GLN A 70 -8.85 -0.90 -1.12
CA GLN A 70 -10.22 -1.39 -1.17
C GLN A 70 -10.55 -2.30 0.01
N GLU A 71 -9.67 -3.24 0.36
CA GLU A 71 -9.86 -4.13 1.50
C GLU A 71 -9.96 -3.35 2.81
N GLN A 72 -9.16 -2.31 2.95
CA GLN A 72 -9.17 -1.47 4.14
C GLN A 72 -10.41 -0.57 4.21
N LYS A 73 -10.92 -0.08 3.07
CA LYS A 73 -12.24 0.59 3.00
C LYS A 73 -13.37 -0.35 3.44
N GLN A 74 -13.24 -1.65 3.19
CA GLN A 74 -14.19 -2.68 3.64
C GLN A 74 -13.97 -3.12 5.10
N GLY A 75 -13.00 -2.52 5.80
CA GLY A 75 -12.70 -2.83 7.20
C GLY A 75 -11.88 -4.11 7.40
N SER A 76 -11.28 -4.65 6.34
CA SER A 76 -10.45 -5.86 6.36
C SER A 76 -8.97 -5.54 6.13
N ASN A 77 -8.09 -6.48 6.47
CA ASN A 77 -6.67 -6.51 6.10
C ASN A 77 -5.92 -5.18 6.21
N TRP A 78 -5.81 -4.66 7.44
CA TRP A 78 -5.28 -3.32 7.75
C TRP A 78 -3.76 -3.24 7.61
N ILE A 79 -3.28 -3.17 6.37
CA ILE A 79 -1.84 -3.15 6.07
C ILE A 79 -1.28 -1.75 5.80
N LEU A 80 -2.13 -0.75 5.52
CA LEU A 80 -1.70 0.64 5.40
C LEU A 80 -1.77 1.36 6.76
N PRO A 81 -0.76 2.19 7.10
CA PRO A 81 -0.80 3.03 8.29
C PRO A 81 -1.96 4.04 8.25
N LYS A 82 -2.44 4.45 9.43
CA LYS A 82 -3.57 5.38 9.55
C LYS A 82 -3.33 6.74 8.85
N ALA A 83 -2.12 7.28 8.89
CA ALA A 83 -1.80 8.54 8.22
C ALA A 83 -1.91 8.42 6.68
N VAL A 84 -1.38 7.34 6.13
CA VAL A 84 -1.47 7.00 4.70
C VAL A 84 -2.93 6.82 4.29
N LEU A 85 -3.74 6.17 5.13
CA LEU A 85 -5.18 6.02 4.89
C LEU A 85 -5.95 7.33 4.90
N SER A 86 -5.63 8.25 5.82
CA SER A 86 -6.27 9.57 5.83
C SER A 86 -6.03 10.29 4.51
N MET A 87 -4.79 10.25 4.01
CA MET A 87 -4.42 10.84 2.72
C MET A 87 -5.16 10.18 1.55
N VAL A 88 -5.27 8.85 1.57
CA VAL A 88 -6.06 8.09 0.59
C VAL A 88 -7.54 8.47 0.67
N ARG A 89 -8.13 8.55 1.87
CA ARG A 89 -9.55 8.88 2.07
C ARG A 89 -9.94 10.25 1.53
N GLU A 90 -9.04 11.23 1.61
CA GLU A 90 -9.26 12.57 1.06
C GLU A 90 -9.28 12.59 -0.48
N ARG A 91 -8.73 11.54 -1.12
CA ARG A 91 -8.48 11.47 -2.56
C ARG A 91 -9.27 10.36 -3.29
N PHE A 92 -9.91 9.43 -2.55
CA PHE A 92 -10.61 8.23 -3.07
C PHE A 92 -12.02 8.03 -2.53
#